data_AF-A0A377DMR0-F1
#
_entry.id   AF-A0A377DMR0-F1
#
_cell.length_a   1.000
_cell.length_b   1.000
_cell.length_c   1.000
_cell.angle_alpha   90.00
_cell.angle_beta   90.00
_cell.angle_gamma   90.00
#
_symmetry.space_group_name_H-M   'P 1'
#
loop_
_entity.id
_entity.type
_entity.pdbx_description
1 polymer ?
#
loop_
_entity_poly.entity_id
_entity_poly.type
_entity_poly.pdbx_seq_one_letter_code
_entity_poly.pdbx_strand_id
1 'polypeptide(L)'
;MKEAWFSDPKGARGDFSFVDIDFWNKTQHRFLRLVRQIEEGQDADELLSKWNKEIWLFARQDFDERVFTNPYEPVDLERVMTARKKYFTTSAEKQSAKAAREKKQEAAE
;
A
#
# COMPACT_ATOMS: atom_id res chain seq x y z
N MET A 1 0.54 1.03 -8.24
CA MET A 1 0.91 -0.18 -9.02
C MET A 1 1.58 0.16 -10.34
N LYS A 2 0.94 0.89 -11.26
CA LYS A 2 1.50 1.20 -12.60
C LYS A 2 2.92 1.78 -12.58
N GLU A 3 3.19 2.72 -11.68
CA GLU A 3 4.53 3.34 -11.51
C GLU A 3 5.62 2.35 -11.05
N ALA A 4 5.24 1.19 -10.49
CA ALA A 4 6.18 0.13 -10.12
C ALA A 4 6.42 -0.84 -11.29
N TRP A 5 5.38 -1.11 -12.08
CA TRP A 5 5.42 -2.07 -13.19
C TRP A 5 6.00 -1.53 -14.49
N PHE A 6 5.85 -0.24 -14.78
CA PHE A 6 6.20 0.31 -16.09
C PHE A 6 7.20 1.45 -16.01
N SER A 7 8.11 1.49 -16.98
CA SER A 7 9.10 2.56 -17.15
C SER A 7 8.44 3.86 -17.60
N ASP A 8 7.43 3.77 -18.46
CA ASP A 8 6.50 4.84 -18.80
C ASP A 8 5.06 4.51 -18.31
N PRO A 9 4.73 4.82 -17.05
CA PRO A 9 3.41 4.53 -16.49
C PRO A 9 2.29 5.38 -17.14
N LYS A 10 2.60 6.48 -17.82
CA LYS A 10 1.62 7.31 -18.54
C LYS A 10 1.29 6.71 -19.91
N GLY A 11 2.27 6.05 -20.54
CA GLY A 11 2.10 5.30 -21.78
C GLY A 11 1.50 3.91 -21.61
N ALA A 12 1.41 3.39 -20.38
CA ALA A 12 0.85 2.06 -20.09
C ALA A 12 -0.65 1.95 -20.44
N ARG A 13 -0.93 1.36 -21.60
CA ARG A 13 -2.27 1.04 -22.09
C ARG A 13 -2.69 -0.37 -21.67
N GLY A 14 -3.97 -0.58 -21.43
CA GLY A 14 -4.53 -1.86 -21.00
C GLY A 14 -5.55 -1.71 -19.89
N ASP A 15 -6.29 -2.78 -19.62
CA ASP A 15 -7.23 -2.85 -18.50
C ASP A 15 -6.50 -3.30 -17.23
N PHE A 16 -6.61 -2.51 -16.17
CA PHE A 16 -6.03 -2.79 -14.85
C PHE A 16 -7.10 -3.03 -13.79
N SER A 17 -8.37 -3.13 -14.20
CA SER A 17 -9.51 -3.43 -13.33
C SER A 17 -9.31 -4.73 -12.54
N PHE A 18 -8.54 -5.68 -13.08
CA PHE A 18 -8.18 -6.92 -12.39
C PHE A 18 -7.52 -6.69 -11.03
N VAL A 19 -6.79 -5.57 -10.85
CA VAL A 19 -6.17 -5.22 -9.56
C VAL A 19 -7.25 -4.90 -8.54
N ASP A 20 -8.22 -4.07 -8.91
CA ASP A 20 -9.32 -3.64 -8.03
C ASP A 20 -10.27 -4.81 -7.74
N ILE A 21 -10.60 -5.61 -8.77
CA ILE A 21 -11.45 -6.80 -8.64
C ILE A 21 -10.82 -7.83 -7.71
N ASP A 22 -9.55 -8.18 -7.93
CA ASP A 22 -8.86 -9.17 -7.10
C ASP A 22 -8.66 -8.66 -5.67
N PHE A 23 -8.35 -7.37 -5.49
CA PHE A 23 -8.28 -6.74 -4.17
C PHE A 23 -9.62 -6.84 -3.43
N TRP A 24 -10.72 -6.51 -4.09
CA TRP A 24 -12.05 -6.63 -3.50
C TRP A 24 -12.39 -8.07 -3.15
N ASN A 25 -12.17 -9.02 -4.07
CA ASN A 25 -12.43 -10.44 -3.82
C ASN A 25 -11.66 -10.96 -2.60
N LYS A 26 -10.40 -10.55 -2.43
CA LYS A 26 -9.58 -10.94 -1.28
C LYS A 26 -10.03 -10.28 0.04
N THR A 27 -10.62 -9.10 0.00
CA THR A 27 -10.95 -8.30 1.20
C THR A 27 -12.42 -8.27 1.57
N GLN A 28 -13.32 -8.64 0.66
CA GLN A 28 -14.78 -8.56 0.81
C GLN A 28 -15.28 -9.24 2.10
N HIS A 29 -14.80 -10.46 2.39
CA HIS A 29 -15.23 -11.20 3.57
C HIS A 29 -14.94 -10.45 4.88
N ARG A 30 -13.85 -9.67 4.94
CA ARG A 30 -13.50 -8.86 6.12
C ARG A 30 -14.43 -7.66 6.26
N PHE A 31 -14.76 -7.02 5.14
CA PHE A 31 -15.71 -5.91 5.11
C PHE A 31 -17.10 -6.37 5.54
N LEU A 32 -17.62 -7.48 4.99
CA LEU A 32 -18.93 -8.01 5.38
C LEU A 32 -18.97 -8.41 6.86
N ARG A 33 -17.87 -8.96 7.40
CA ARG A 33 -17.75 -9.25 8.83
C ARG A 33 -17.80 -7.96 9.67
N LEU A 34 -17.10 -6.91 9.27
CA LEU A 34 -17.15 -5.60 9.93
C LEU A 34 -18.59 -5.07 10.00
N VAL A 35 -19.30 -5.05 8.86
CA VAL A 35 -20.69 -4.56 8.79
C VAL A 35 -21.57 -5.32 9.77
N ARG A 36 -21.50 -6.65 9.75
CA ARG A 36 -22.27 -7.50 10.66
C ARG A 36 -21.97 -7.21 12.14
N GLN A 37 -20.70 -7.04 12.50
CA GLN A 37 -20.31 -6.76 13.88
C GLN A 37 -20.86 -5.41 14.37
N ILE A 38 -20.88 -4.40 13.50
CA ILE A 38 -21.49 -3.10 13.79
C ILE A 38 -23.01 -3.24 13.96
N GLU A 39 -23.68 -3.99 13.07
CA GLU A 39 -25.13 -4.25 13.16
C GLU A 39 -25.51 -5.01 14.44
N GLU A 40 -24.63 -5.89 14.94
CA GLU A 40 -24.77 -6.62 16.21
C GLU A 40 -24.51 -5.73 17.44
N GLY A 41 -24.23 -4.44 17.26
CA GLY A 41 -24.09 -3.46 18.34
C GLY A 41 -22.70 -3.40 18.99
N GLN A 42 -21.68 -3.96 18.34
CA GLN A 42 -20.29 -3.80 18.79
C GLN A 42 -19.80 -2.37 18.55
N ASP A 43 -18.75 -1.96 19.26
CA ASP A 43 -18.16 -0.62 19.14
C ASP A 43 -17.66 -0.36 17.72
N ALA A 44 -18.35 0.54 17.01
CA ALA A 44 -18.06 0.87 15.62
C ALA A 44 -16.68 1.56 15.47
N ASP A 45 -16.29 2.41 16.43
CA ASP A 45 -15.03 3.15 16.34
C ASP A 45 -13.84 2.21 16.51
N GLU A 46 -13.91 1.29 17.47
CA GLU A 46 -12.90 0.25 17.65
C GLU A 46 -12.76 -0.63 16.40
N LEU A 47 -13.89 -1.09 15.87
CA LEU A 47 -13.93 -1.97 14.72
C LEU A 47 -13.43 -1.27 13.44
N LEU A 48 -13.81 -0.02 13.20
CA LEU A 48 -13.32 0.78 12.07
C LEU A 48 -11.83 1.06 12.17
N SER A 49 -11.32 1.36 13.37
CA SER A 49 -9.89 1.55 13.62
C SER A 49 -9.08 0.28 13.31
N LYS A 50 -9.59 -0.87 13.76
CA LYS A 50 -9.00 -2.18 13.46
C LYS A 50 -9.04 -2.51 11.98
N TRP A 51 -10.21 -2.35 11.35
CA TRP A 51 -10.39 -2.63 9.93
C TRP A 51 -9.49 -1.76 9.04
N ASN A 52 -9.38 -0.46 9.34
CA ASN A 52 -8.48 0.44 8.60
C ASN A 52 -7.01 -0.03 8.65
N LYS A 53 -6.53 -0.47 9.82
CA LYS A 53 -5.18 -1.03 9.96
C LYS A 53 -5.01 -2.33 9.16
N GLU A 54 -5.99 -3.23 9.23
CA GLU A 54 -5.97 -4.49 8.50
C GLU A 54 -5.95 -4.27 6.98
N ILE A 55 -6.81 -3.39 6.46
CA ILE A 55 -6.88 -3.08 5.02
C ILE A 55 -5.60 -2.39 4.55
N TRP A 56 -5.03 -1.48 5.35
CA TRP A 56 -3.77 -0.84 5.01
C TRP A 56 -2.62 -1.84 4.90
N LEU A 57 -2.51 -2.78 5.87
CA LEU A 57 -1.51 -3.85 5.84
C LEU A 57 -1.72 -4.77 4.63
N PHE A 58 -2.97 -5.12 4.35
CA PHE A 58 -3.31 -5.96 3.21
C PHE A 58 -2.93 -5.30 1.88
N ALA A 59 -3.29 -4.04 1.67
CA ALA A 59 -2.94 -3.29 0.46
C ALA A 59 -1.42 -3.20 0.25
N ARG A 60 -0.66 -3.06 1.34
CA ARG A 60 0.80 -3.05 1.30
C ARG A 60 1.37 -4.41 0.89
N GLN A 61 0.87 -5.50 1.47
CA GLN A 61 1.31 -6.87 1.15
C GLN A 61 0.95 -7.24 -0.29
N ASP A 62 -0.29 -6.98 -0.71
CA ASP A 62 -0.77 -7.24 -2.07
C ASP A 62 -0.01 -6.40 -3.09
N PHE A 63 0.38 -5.17 -2.75
CA PHE A 63 1.29 -4.38 -3.57
C PHE A 63 2.65 -5.06 -3.72
N ASP A 64 3.30 -5.42 -2.61
CA ASP A 64 4.63 -6.02 -2.59
C ASP A 64 4.64 -7.34 -3.40
N GLU A 65 3.65 -8.21 -3.23
CA GLU A 65 3.55 -9.47 -3.97
C GLU A 65 3.45 -9.27 -5.50
N ARG A 66 2.62 -8.32 -5.92
CA ARG A 66 2.35 -8.04 -7.35
C ARG A 66 3.53 -7.39 -8.08
N VAL A 67 4.31 -6.55 -7.40
CA VAL A 67 5.45 -5.88 -8.04
C VAL A 67 6.60 -6.84 -8.30
N PHE A 68 6.81 -7.85 -7.45
CA PHE A 68 7.83 -8.89 -7.66
C PHE A 68 7.40 -9.98 -8.66
N THR A 69 6.10 -10.09 -8.93
CA THR A 69 5.54 -11.03 -9.92
C THR A 69 5.13 -10.34 -11.21
N ASN A 70 5.69 -9.15 -11.50
CA ASN A 70 5.35 -8.35 -12.69
C ASN A 70 5.42 -9.18 -13.98
N PRO A 71 4.29 -9.40 -14.68
CA PRO A 71 4.28 -10.20 -15.89
C PRO A 71 4.67 -9.41 -17.16
N TYR A 72 4.83 -8.08 -17.06
CA TYR A 72 4.95 -7.20 -18.23
C TYR A 72 6.38 -6.74 -18.53
N GLU A 73 7.12 -6.33 -17.50
CA GLU A 73 8.49 -5.83 -17.63
C GLU A 73 9.41 -6.52 -16.60
N PRO A 74 10.71 -6.64 -16.87
CA PRO A 74 11.69 -7.01 -15.85
C PRO A 74 11.54 -6.14 -14.60
N VAL A 75 11.72 -6.75 -13.44
CA VAL A 75 11.61 -6.04 -12.15
C VAL A 75 12.78 -5.06 -12.01
N ASP A 76 12.45 -3.78 -11.95
CA ASP A 76 13.37 -2.71 -11.54
C ASP A 76 13.17 -2.42 -10.05
N LEU A 77 14.15 -2.83 -9.23
CA LEU A 77 14.08 -2.69 -7.78
C LEU A 77 14.06 -1.24 -7.32
N GLU A 78 14.76 -0.33 -8.00
CA GLU A 78 14.78 1.09 -7.64
C GLU A 78 13.40 1.71 -7.85
N ARG A 79 12.78 1.40 -9.00
CA ARG A 79 11.43 1.82 -9.34
C ARG A 79 10.40 1.26 -8.36
N VAL A 80 10.49 -0.04 -8.05
CA VAL A 80 9.61 -0.71 -7.08
C VAL A 80 9.72 -0.05 -5.71
N MET A 81 10.93 0.17 -5.19
CA MET A 81 11.15 0.75 -3.87
C MET A 81 10.71 2.22 -3.82
N THR A 82 10.89 2.97 -4.90
CA THR A 82 10.41 4.35 -5.02
C THR A 82 8.89 4.43 -4.97
N ALA A 83 8.21 3.58 -5.75
CA ALA A 83 6.75 3.49 -5.72
C ALA A 83 6.24 3.05 -4.33
N ARG A 84 6.84 2.01 -3.76
CA ARG A 84 6.50 1.53 -2.41
C ARG A 84 6.60 2.63 -1.37
N LYS A 85 7.71 3.38 -1.38
CA LYS A 85 7.92 4.52 -0.49
C LYS A 85 6.85 5.59 -0.71
N LYS A 86 6.52 5.92 -1.97
CA LYS A 86 5.50 6.93 -2.29
C LYS A 86 4.13 6.60 -1.68
N TYR A 87 3.70 5.33 -1.77
CA TYR A 87 2.33 4.94 -1.37
C TYR A 87 2.21 4.46 0.09
N PHE A 88 3.27 3.92 0.68
CA PHE A 88 3.20 3.26 1.99
C PHE A 88 4.09 3.88 3.08
N THR A 89 4.73 5.02 2.83
CA THR A 89 5.40 5.75 3.93
C THR A 89 4.36 6.47 4.77
N THR A 90 4.24 6.06 6.03
CA THR A 90 3.42 6.74 7.04
C THR A 90 3.99 8.11 7.41
N SER A 91 3.15 8.99 7.96
CA SER A 91 3.60 10.31 8.44
C SER A 91 4.68 10.21 9.52
N ALA A 92 4.59 9.19 10.39
CA ALA A 92 5.61 8.91 11.40
C ALA A 92 6.96 8.53 10.76
N GLU A 93 6.97 7.63 9.77
CA GLU A 93 8.19 7.26 9.05
C GLU A 93 8.79 8.46 8.28
N LYS A 94 7.96 9.36 7.74
CA LYS A 94 8.44 10.61 7.11
C LYS A 94 9.14 11.52 8.12
N GLN A 95 8.59 11.67 9.33
CA GLN A 95 9.20 12.48 10.39
C GLN A 95 10.51 11.87 10.89
N SER A 96 10.56 10.54 11.11
CA SER A 96 11.79 9.85 11.50
C SER A 96 12.89 9.95 10.43
N ALA A 97 12.52 9.84 9.15
CA ALA A 97 13.47 10.00 8.04
C ALA A 97 14.04 11.43 7.93
N LYS A 98 13.20 12.45 8.21
CA LYS A 98 13.64 13.85 8.27
C LYS A 98 14.63 14.06 9.42
N ALA A 99 14.29 13.60 10.62
CA ALA A 99 15.17 13.69 11.79
C ALA A 99 16.52 12.97 11.60
N ALA A 100 16.51 11.81 10.92
CA ALA A 100 17.74 11.08 10.61
C ALA A 100 18.63 11.82 9.58
N ARG A 101 18.04 12.57 8.66
CA ARG A 101 18.76 13.36 7.65
C ARG A 101 19.40 14.60 8.28
N GLU A 102 18.67 15.30 9.15
CA GLU A 102 19.15 16.45 9.91
C GLU A 102 20.36 16.07 10.78
N LYS A 103 20.26 14.96 11.54
CA LYS A 103 21.38 14.42 12.33
C LYS A 103 22.62 14.05 11.50
N LYS A 104 22.45 13.58 10.26
CA LYS A 104 23.56 13.28 9.35
C LYS A 104 24.22 14.53 8.79
N GLN A 105 23.47 15.62 8.63
CA GLN A 105 24.00 16.91 8.21
C GLN A 105 24.76 17.60 9.34
N GLU A 106 24.22 17.57 10.56
CA GLU A 106 24.90 18.11 11.77
C GLU A 106 26.19 17.36 12.11
N ALA A 107 26.29 16.06 11.82
CA ALA A 107 27.50 15.27 12.07
C ALA A 107 28.58 15.40 10.97
N ALA A 108 28.28 16.11 9.88
CA ALA A 108 29.19 16.35 8.77
C ALA A 108 29.72 17.81 8.74
N GLU A 109 29.25 18.66 9.65
CA GLU A 109 29.81 19.97 10.01
C GLU A 109 30.78 19.84 11.19
#